data_AF-A0A6I6MK45-F1
#
_entry.id   AF-A0A6I6MK45-F1
#
_cell.length_a   1.000
_cell.length_b   1.000
_cell.length_c   1.000
_cell.angle_alpha   90.00
_cell.angle_beta   90.00
_cell.angle_gamma   90.00
#
_symmetry.space_group_name_H-M   'P 1'
#
loop_
_entity.id
_entity.type
_entity.pdbx_description
1 polymer ?
#
loop_
_entity_poly.entity_id
_entity_poly.type
_entity_poly.pdbx_seq_one_letter_code
_entity_poly.pdbx_strand_id
1 'polypeptide(L)'
;MGHHITGVIAKAEICRALSLKWGGRAICALEQGFGFLPLDYQNLRSVKDADVTGAFEKFVYLTPNLVIAFSEASRECEFAYIETEYHGGAGAQGAVLFRNGAVSWGPVQGDIGPINNVLKLVGVSKGEKHDEFEAVGLVDFRSNEAARTAALSPQDQRKILVELYAEIARLGALIDAPKDWLPGPKSGPASSHSWLQIEFQEENDGDDEDGYLLSVQSDSDGPWVCTAECSVQFSDSLLHVLFEGITHNMAMAARRPAKGDDPRRSLFRIQEELLAQLKPEWAARTAQSHAQILRTLPFKDG
;
A
#
# COMPACT_ATOMS: atom_id res chain seq x y z
N MET A 1 14.53 3.57 8.14
CA MET A 1 14.83 3.39 6.72
C MET A 1 14.67 1.92 6.37
N GLY A 2 13.51 1.59 5.81
CA GLY A 2 13.14 0.24 5.42
C GLY A 2 12.95 0.16 3.91
N HIS A 3 13.80 -0.60 3.21
CA HIS A 3 13.73 -0.73 1.75
C HIS A 3 13.00 -2.02 1.38
N HIS A 4 11.82 -1.88 0.76
CA HIS A 4 10.90 -2.97 0.46
C HIS A 4 10.25 -2.83 -0.92
N ILE A 5 11.02 -3.12 -1.97
CA ILE A 5 10.48 -3.30 -3.32
C ILE A 5 10.36 -4.79 -3.64
N THR A 6 9.27 -5.15 -4.31
CA THR A 6 9.01 -6.49 -4.82
C THR A 6 8.39 -6.36 -6.20
N GLY A 7 8.97 -6.99 -7.20
CA GLY A 7 8.38 -6.88 -8.53
C GLY A 7 9.17 -7.51 -9.63
N VAL A 8 8.72 -7.23 -10.86
CA VAL A 8 9.36 -7.70 -12.08
C VAL A 8 10.12 -6.57 -12.74
N ILE A 9 11.37 -6.84 -13.11
CA ILE A 9 12.20 -5.96 -13.92
C ILE A 9 12.54 -6.61 -15.25
N ALA A 10 12.34 -5.86 -16.33
CA ALA A 10 12.61 -6.28 -17.71
C ALA A 10 12.75 -5.04 -18.60
N LYS A 11 12.96 -5.23 -19.90
CA LYS A 11 12.78 -4.13 -20.87
C LYS A 11 11.36 -3.56 -20.76
N ALA A 12 11.22 -2.25 -20.93
CA ALA A 12 9.98 -1.55 -20.66
C ALA A 12 8.77 -2.13 -21.42
N GLU A 13 8.96 -2.54 -22.67
CA GLU A 13 7.96 -3.22 -23.50
C GLU A 13 7.53 -4.58 -22.93
N ILE A 14 8.44 -5.34 -22.33
CA ILE A 14 8.13 -6.60 -21.66
C ILE A 14 7.32 -6.33 -20.39
N CYS A 15 7.71 -5.34 -19.57
CA CYS A 15 6.93 -4.94 -18.41
C CYS A 15 5.52 -4.49 -18.79
N ARG A 16 5.34 -3.78 -19.91
CA ARG A 16 3.99 -3.42 -20.41
C ARG A 16 3.18 -4.64 -20.81
N ALA A 17 3.79 -5.59 -21.53
CA ALA A 17 3.10 -6.82 -21.94
C ALA A 17 2.67 -7.67 -20.74
N LEU A 18 3.56 -7.84 -19.75
CA LEU A 18 3.26 -8.54 -18.50
C LEU A 18 2.20 -7.81 -17.67
N SER A 19 2.28 -6.49 -17.59
CA SER A 19 1.25 -5.66 -16.95
C SER A 19 -0.13 -5.92 -17.55
N LEU A 20 -0.28 -5.87 -18.89
CA LEU A 20 -1.55 -6.15 -19.56
C LEU A 20 -2.05 -7.57 -19.27
N LYS A 21 -1.16 -8.57 -19.28
CA LYS A 21 -1.49 -9.97 -18.96
C LYS A 21 -1.96 -10.14 -17.52
N TRP A 22 -1.48 -9.31 -16.59
CA TRP A 22 -1.75 -9.40 -15.16
C TRP A 22 -2.62 -8.26 -14.62
N GLY A 23 -3.52 -7.72 -15.46
CA GLY A 23 -4.58 -6.81 -15.02
C GLY A 23 -4.33 -5.32 -15.25
N GLY A 24 -3.42 -4.94 -16.15
CA GLY A 24 -3.26 -3.58 -16.67
C GLY A 24 -2.71 -2.57 -15.67
N ARG A 25 -1.65 -2.93 -14.96
CA ARG A 25 -1.06 -2.11 -13.88
C ARG A 25 -0.04 -1.08 -14.37
N ALA A 26 0.13 -0.03 -13.58
CA ALA A 26 1.15 0.98 -13.85
C ALA A 26 2.56 0.35 -13.81
N ILE A 27 3.38 0.73 -14.79
CA ILE A 27 4.79 0.35 -14.85
C ILE A 27 5.64 1.59 -14.62
N CYS A 28 6.65 1.49 -13.77
CA CYS A 28 7.63 2.55 -13.63
C CYS A 28 8.62 2.47 -14.77
N ALA A 29 8.88 3.60 -15.44
CA ALA A 29 10.00 3.70 -16.35
C ALA A 29 11.30 3.71 -15.53
N LEU A 30 12.28 2.93 -15.97
CA LEU A 30 13.61 2.88 -15.40
C LEU A 30 14.64 3.38 -16.43
N GLU A 31 15.89 3.52 -15.99
CA GLU A 31 16.98 3.86 -16.89
C GLU A 31 17.28 2.72 -17.89
N GLN A 32 18.06 3.01 -18.93
CA GLN A 32 18.55 2.02 -19.92
C GLN A 32 17.44 1.24 -20.67
N GLY A 33 16.25 1.85 -20.75
CA GLY A 33 15.08 1.25 -21.43
C GLY A 33 14.44 0.10 -20.64
N PHE A 34 14.75 -0.03 -19.36
CA PHE A 34 14.07 -0.97 -18.48
C PHE A 34 12.75 -0.39 -17.96
N GLY A 35 11.91 -1.27 -17.44
CA GLY A 35 10.77 -0.91 -16.63
C GLY A 35 10.75 -1.76 -15.37
N PHE A 36 10.03 -1.26 -14.36
CA PHE A 36 9.71 -1.99 -13.16
C PHE A 36 8.20 -2.14 -13.06
N LEU A 37 7.74 -3.37 -12.81
CA LEU A 37 6.36 -3.70 -12.54
C LEU A 37 6.24 -4.10 -11.07
N PRO A 38 5.83 -3.18 -10.19
CA PRO A 38 5.66 -3.46 -8.76
C PRO A 38 4.57 -4.51 -8.53
N LEU A 39 4.87 -5.51 -7.70
CA LEU A 39 3.95 -6.61 -7.34
C LEU A 39 3.65 -6.59 -5.84
N ASP A 40 2.37 -6.52 -5.48
CA ASP A 40 1.91 -6.68 -4.09
C ASP A 40 1.07 -7.94 -3.89
N TYR A 41 0.62 -8.18 -2.65
CA TYR A 41 -0.18 -9.35 -2.27
C TYR A 41 -1.45 -9.53 -3.14
N GLN A 42 -2.08 -8.44 -3.59
CA GLN A 42 -3.24 -8.52 -4.47
C GLN A 42 -2.84 -8.89 -5.91
N ASN A 43 -1.67 -8.45 -6.40
CA ASN A 43 -1.13 -8.87 -7.71
C ASN A 43 -0.77 -10.35 -7.70
N LEU A 44 -0.11 -10.80 -6.64
CA LEU A 44 0.32 -12.18 -6.48
C LEU A 44 -0.89 -13.12 -6.42
N ARG A 45 -2.06 -12.62 -6.00
CA ARG A 45 -3.36 -13.29 -6.13
C ARG A 45 -3.89 -13.29 -7.56
N SER A 46 -3.80 -12.21 -8.33
CA SER A 46 -4.22 -12.20 -9.74
C SER A 46 -3.34 -13.06 -10.66
N VAL A 47 -2.12 -13.37 -10.23
CA VAL A 47 -1.25 -14.36 -10.88
C VAL A 47 -1.65 -15.80 -10.49
N LYS A 48 -2.66 -15.99 -9.61
CA LYS A 48 -3.05 -17.28 -9.01
C LYS A 48 -4.51 -17.68 -9.24
N ASP A 49 -4.70 -19.01 -9.21
CA ASP A 49 -5.74 -19.69 -8.43
C ASP A 49 -5.18 -20.12 -7.05
N ALA A 50 -5.61 -19.40 -6.01
CA ALA A 50 -5.82 -19.76 -4.60
C ALA A 50 -4.82 -20.45 -3.64
N ASP A 51 -3.63 -20.98 -3.97
CA ASP A 51 -2.77 -21.63 -2.92
C ASP A 51 -1.45 -20.88 -2.61
N VAL A 52 -1.28 -20.46 -1.35
CA VAL A 52 -0.11 -19.73 -0.79
C VAL A 52 0.77 -20.63 0.09
N THR A 53 0.44 -21.92 0.22
CA THR A 53 1.27 -22.86 0.99
C THR A 53 2.60 -23.12 0.26
N GLY A 54 3.71 -23.07 1.00
CA GLY A 54 5.05 -23.44 0.49
C GLY A 54 5.90 -22.33 -0.12
N ALA A 55 5.89 -21.10 0.41
CA ALA A 55 6.90 -20.09 0.05
C ALA A 55 8.32 -20.69 0.10
N PHE A 56 9.17 -20.28 -0.85
CA PHE A 56 10.57 -20.70 -0.82
C PHE A 56 11.18 -20.24 0.49
N GLU A 57 11.93 -21.13 1.16
CA GLU A 57 12.57 -20.82 2.43
C GLU A 57 13.35 -19.50 2.25
N LYS A 58 12.90 -18.46 2.98
CA LYS A 58 13.45 -17.10 3.04
C LYS A 58 13.02 -16.08 1.95
N PHE A 59 12.19 -16.43 0.96
CA PHE A 59 11.45 -15.44 0.16
C PHE A 59 10.12 -15.10 0.84
N VAL A 60 9.70 -13.82 0.79
CA VAL A 60 8.44 -13.37 1.41
C VAL A 60 7.26 -13.73 0.53
N TYR A 61 7.40 -13.53 -0.78
CA TYR A 61 6.28 -13.63 -1.71
C TYR A 61 6.44 -14.74 -2.75
N LEU A 62 7.67 -15.11 -3.11
CA LEU A 62 7.93 -16.18 -4.08
C LEU A 62 7.40 -17.53 -3.58
N THR A 63 6.48 -18.11 -4.35
CA THR A 63 5.89 -19.43 -4.10
C THR A 63 6.10 -20.33 -5.34
N PRO A 64 6.05 -21.67 -5.20
CA PRO A 64 6.11 -22.59 -6.33
C PRO A 64 5.11 -22.25 -7.44
N ASN A 65 3.89 -21.83 -7.09
CA ASN A 65 2.87 -21.41 -8.05
C ASN A 65 3.26 -20.15 -8.83
N LEU A 66 3.89 -19.18 -8.17
CA LEU A 66 4.42 -18.01 -8.88
C LEU A 66 5.58 -18.38 -9.79
N VAL A 67 6.45 -19.30 -9.36
CA VAL A 67 7.53 -19.83 -10.21
C VAL A 67 6.94 -20.48 -11.47
N ILE A 68 5.87 -21.26 -11.35
CA ILE A 68 5.17 -21.83 -12.52
C ILE A 68 4.62 -20.71 -13.40
N ALA A 69 3.82 -19.80 -12.86
CA ALA A 69 3.19 -18.72 -13.64
C ALA A 69 4.22 -17.82 -14.35
N PHE A 70 5.32 -17.47 -13.67
CA PHE A 70 6.41 -16.71 -14.25
C PHE A 70 7.20 -17.51 -15.28
N SER A 71 7.44 -18.80 -15.03
CA SER A 71 8.03 -19.69 -16.03
C SER A 71 7.16 -19.70 -17.30
N GLU A 72 5.85 -19.87 -17.20
CA GLU A 72 4.96 -19.84 -18.35
C GLU A 72 4.97 -18.49 -19.09
N ALA A 73 4.96 -17.37 -18.36
CA ALA A 73 5.08 -16.04 -18.95
C ALA A 73 6.42 -15.84 -19.67
N SER A 74 7.50 -16.45 -19.18
CA SER A 74 8.83 -16.34 -19.76
C SER A 74 9.07 -17.16 -21.03
N ARG A 75 8.05 -17.85 -21.55
CA ARG A 75 8.16 -18.53 -22.87
C ARG A 75 8.35 -17.55 -24.02
N GLU A 76 7.83 -16.33 -23.86
CA GLU A 76 7.83 -15.29 -24.90
C GLU A 76 8.73 -14.09 -24.56
N CYS A 77 9.28 -14.05 -23.34
CA CYS A 77 10.05 -12.93 -22.85
C CYS A 77 11.04 -13.33 -21.75
N GLU A 78 11.96 -12.43 -21.47
CA GLU A 78 12.91 -12.56 -20.36
C GLU A 78 12.64 -11.46 -19.34
N PHE A 79 12.62 -11.85 -18.07
CA PHE A 79 12.46 -10.90 -16.97
C PHE A 79 13.03 -11.48 -15.68
N ALA A 80 13.41 -10.59 -14.77
CA ALA A 80 13.80 -10.96 -13.43
C ALA A 80 12.72 -10.58 -12.42
N TYR A 81 12.54 -11.43 -11.42
CA TYR A 81 11.77 -11.14 -10.22
C TYR A 81 12.73 -10.78 -9.08
N ILE A 82 12.41 -9.73 -8.33
CA ILE A 82 13.22 -9.25 -7.20
C ILE A 82 12.36 -9.01 -5.96
N GLU A 83 12.95 -9.25 -4.79
CA GLU A 83 12.42 -8.88 -3.47
C GLU A 83 13.54 -8.21 -2.67
N THR A 84 13.25 -7.10 -1.99
CA THR A 84 14.12 -6.56 -0.95
C THR A 84 13.35 -6.51 0.37
N GLU A 85 14.02 -6.85 1.46
CA GLU A 85 13.51 -6.68 2.80
C GLU A 85 14.65 -6.15 3.69
N TYR A 86 14.83 -4.83 3.72
CA TYR A 86 15.78 -4.18 4.64
C TYR A 86 15.04 -3.61 5.85
N HIS A 87 15.34 -4.11 7.05
CA HIS A 87 14.80 -3.59 8.31
C HIS A 87 15.95 -3.24 9.27
N GLY A 88 16.15 -1.94 9.55
CA GLY A 88 17.10 -1.51 10.59
C GLY A 88 18.58 -1.79 10.28
N GLY A 89 18.98 -1.82 9.01
CA GLY A 89 20.38 -2.02 8.58
C GLY A 89 20.79 -3.48 8.37
N ALA A 90 19.92 -4.44 8.70
CA ALA A 90 20.00 -5.83 8.27
C ALA A 90 18.90 -6.08 7.23
N GLY A 91 19.24 -6.69 6.10
CA GLY A 91 18.23 -6.97 5.10
C GLY A 91 18.66 -8.01 4.09
N ALA A 92 17.68 -8.76 3.63
CA ALA A 92 17.88 -9.76 2.59
C ALA A 92 17.32 -9.24 1.27
N GLN A 93 17.99 -9.64 0.20
CA GLN A 93 17.51 -9.46 -1.16
C GLN A 93 17.40 -10.80 -1.85
N GLY A 94 16.32 -11.00 -2.58
CA GLY A 94 16.03 -12.21 -3.34
C GLY A 94 15.89 -11.87 -4.81
N ALA A 95 16.40 -12.76 -5.67
CA ALA A 95 16.25 -12.60 -7.11
C ALA A 95 16.12 -13.93 -7.85
N VAL A 96 15.35 -13.92 -8.94
CA VAL A 96 15.12 -15.05 -9.84
C VAL A 96 15.06 -14.55 -11.28
N LEU A 97 15.75 -15.23 -12.20
CA LEU A 97 15.66 -14.97 -13.63
C LEU A 97 14.75 -15.99 -14.30
N PHE A 98 13.78 -15.53 -15.08
CA PHE A 98 12.94 -16.37 -15.91
C PHE A 98 13.24 -16.14 -17.39
N ARG A 99 13.50 -17.22 -18.12
CA ARG A 99 13.83 -17.22 -19.55
C ARG A 99 13.43 -18.56 -20.16
N ASN A 100 12.89 -18.53 -21.38
CA ASN A 100 12.56 -19.73 -22.17
C ASN A 100 11.63 -20.72 -21.47
N GLY A 101 10.67 -20.23 -20.70
CA GLY A 101 9.68 -21.10 -20.06
C GLY A 101 10.11 -21.69 -18.71
N ALA A 102 11.22 -21.23 -18.13
CA ALA A 102 11.81 -21.83 -16.92
C ALA A 102 12.60 -20.80 -16.09
N VAL A 103 12.97 -21.21 -14.87
CA VAL A 103 13.97 -20.51 -14.06
C VAL A 103 15.35 -20.74 -14.67
N SER A 104 15.96 -19.68 -15.18
CA SER A 104 17.30 -19.72 -15.78
C SER A 104 18.40 -19.42 -14.77
N TRP A 105 18.08 -18.73 -13.67
CA TRP A 105 18.99 -18.45 -12.57
C TRP A 105 18.20 -18.18 -11.28
N GLY A 106 18.71 -18.65 -10.15
CA GLY A 106 18.01 -18.61 -8.86
C GLY A 106 17.01 -19.75 -8.64
N PRO A 107 16.16 -19.67 -7.60
CA PRO A 107 16.06 -18.57 -6.63
C PRO A 107 17.34 -18.38 -5.80
N VAL A 108 17.87 -17.16 -5.75
CA VAL A 108 19.02 -16.81 -4.91
C VAL A 108 18.62 -15.72 -3.94
N GLN A 109 19.06 -15.85 -2.70
CA GLN A 109 18.95 -14.81 -1.69
C GLN A 109 20.29 -14.61 -0.97
N GLY A 110 20.47 -13.42 -0.45
CA GLY A 110 21.59 -13.04 0.39
C GLY A 110 21.48 -11.58 0.77
N ASP A 111 22.38 -11.10 1.62
CA ASP A 111 22.35 -9.72 2.09
C ASP A 111 22.83 -8.76 1.00
N ILE A 112 23.78 -9.23 0.16
CA ILE A 112 24.42 -8.45 -0.90
C ILE A 112 24.53 -9.29 -2.17
N GLY A 113 24.10 -8.73 -3.31
CA GLY A 113 24.46 -9.22 -4.64
C GLY A 113 23.37 -9.90 -5.47
N PRO A 114 22.39 -10.66 -4.92
CA PRO A 114 21.39 -11.35 -5.75
C PRO A 114 20.72 -10.48 -6.81
N ILE A 115 20.27 -9.28 -6.45
CA ILE A 115 19.62 -8.36 -7.40
C ILE A 115 20.63 -7.85 -8.42
N ASN A 116 21.77 -7.31 -7.99
CA ASN A 116 22.81 -6.86 -8.93
C ASN A 116 23.24 -7.96 -9.92
N ASN A 117 23.36 -9.20 -9.46
CA ASN A 117 23.69 -10.34 -10.31
C ASN A 117 22.60 -10.62 -11.34
N VAL A 118 21.31 -10.60 -10.95
CA VAL A 118 20.22 -10.80 -11.91
C VAL A 118 20.11 -9.64 -12.90
N LEU A 119 20.34 -8.41 -12.46
CA LEU A 119 20.34 -7.21 -13.31
C LEU A 119 21.42 -7.29 -14.40
N LYS A 120 22.63 -7.74 -14.07
CA LYS A 120 23.67 -8.03 -15.06
C LYS A 120 23.20 -9.05 -16.09
N LEU A 121 22.53 -10.12 -15.64
CA LEU A 121 22.07 -11.20 -16.52
C LEU A 121 20.97 -10.77 -17.49
N VAL A 122 20.09 -9.84 -17.09
CA VAL A 122 19.07 -9.22 -17.97
C VAL A 122 19.62 -8.06 -18.81
N GLY A 123 20.92 -7.76 -18.69
CA GLY A 123 21.62 -6.80 -19.54
C GLY A 123 21.61 -5.36 -19.04
N VAL A 124 21.42 -5.13 -17.73
CA VAL A 124 21.72 -3.83 -17.13
C VAL A 124 23.24 -3.63 -17.14
N SER A 125 23.68 -2.46 -17.60
CA SER A 125 25.08 -2.06 -17.49
C SER A 125 25.25 -1.11 -16.32
N LYS A 126 26.23 -1.37 -15.46
CA LYS A 126 26.57 -0.47 -14.36
C LYS A 126 27.06 0.92 -14.83
N GLY A 127 27.80 0.96 -15.96
CA GLY A 127 28.51 2.17 -16.38
C GLY A 127 29.39 2.74 -15.26
N GLU A 128 29.29 4.05 -15.04
CA GLU A 128 30.04 4.79 -14.01
C GLU A 128 29.38 4.75 -12.60
N LYS A 129 28.25 4.06 -12.44
CA LYS A 129 27.50 4.00 -11.18
C LYS A 129 28.09 3.00 -10.20
N HIS A 130 27.62 2.99 -8.94
CA HIS A 130 28.14 2.09 -7.92
C HIS A 130 27.89 0.62 -8.29
N ASP A 131 26.66 0.27 -8.64
CA ASP A 131 26.21 -1.06 -9.04
C ASP A 131 25.05 -1.01 -10.05
N GLU A 132 24.57 -2.16 -10.50
CA GLU A 132 23.48 -2.26 -11.47
C GLU A 132 22.14 -1.76 -10.91
N PHE A 133 21.94 -1.87 -9.61
CA PHE A 133 20.75 -1.39 -8.91
C PHE A 133 20.64 0.14 -8.99
N GLU A 134 21.74 0.84 -8.70
CA GLU A 134 21.83 2.29 -8.91
C GLU A 134 21.73 2.64 -10.40
N ALA A 135 22.42 1.89 -11.27
CA ALA A 135 22.48 2.21 -12.70
C ALA A 135 21.16 2.06 -13.44
N VAL A 136 20.23 1.25 -12.93
CA VAL A 136 18.90 1.11 -13.52
C VAL A 136 17.87 2.05 -12.87
N GLY A 137 18.26 2.82 -11.84
CA GLY A 137 17.38 3.79 -11.17
C GLY A 137 16.45 3.17 -10.11
N LEU A 138 16.72 1.96 -9.62
CA LEU A 138 15.91 1.37 -8.55
C LEU A 138 16.18 2.01 -7.17
N VAL A 139 17.32 2.70 -7.02
CA VAL A 139 17.67 3.45 -5.80
C VAL A 139 16.69 4.56 -5.45
N ASP A 140 15.92 5.03 -6.44
CA ASP A 140 14.93 6.08 -6.31
C ASP A 140 13.63 5.57 -5.65
N PHE A 141 13.47 4.26 -5.48
CA PHE A 141 12.27 3.66 -4.89
C PHE A 141 12.61 2.89 -3.62
N ARG A 142 11.95 3.27 -2.53
CA ARG A 142 12.06 2.60 -1.23
C ARG A 142 10.95 1.60 -0.98
N SER A 143 9.82 1.79 -1.65
CA SER A 143 8.64 0.93 -1.57
C SER A 143 8.05 0.68 -2.95
N ASN A 144 7.27 -0.41 -3.08
CA ASN A 144 6.43 -0.62 -4.26
C ASN A 144 5.41 0.50 -4.48
N GLU A 145 5.02 1.20 -3.41
CA GLU A 145 4.12 2.35 -3.50
C GLU A 145 4.79 3.52 -4.22
N ALA A 146 5.98 3.93 -3.78
CA ALA A 146 6.75 4.98 -4.43
C ALA A 146 6.95 4.71 -5.92
N ALA A 147 7.31 3.47 -6.28
CA ALA A 147 7.46 3.06 -7.68
C ALA A 147 6.16 3.16 -8.50
N ARG A 148 4.99 2.89 -7.89
CA ARG A 148 3.69 3.01 -8.57
C ARG A 148 3.25 4.46 -8.71
N THR A 149 3.54 5.29 -7.71
CA THR A 149 3.24 6.72 -7.75
C THR A 149 4.04 7.42 -8.85
N ALA A 150 5.34 7.10 -8.96
CA ALA A 150 6.21 7.59 -10.02
C ALA A 150 5.76 7.16 -11.44
N ALA A 151 5.01 6.06 -11.55
CA ALA A 151 4.44 5.60 -12.81
C ALA A 151 3.19 6.40 -13.25
N LEU A 152 2.58 7.19 -12.37
CA LEU A 152 1.41 8.00 -12.68
C LEU A 152 1.82 9.38 -13.17
N SER A 153 1.20 9.88 -14.25
CA SER A 153 1.40 11.27 -14.63
C SER A 153 0.77 12.21 -13.57
N PRO A 154 1.26 13.46 -13.41
CA PRO A 154 0.60 14.44 -12.55
C PRO A 154 -0.86 14.71 -12.92
N GLN A 155 -1.27 14.40 -14.15
CA GLN A 155 -2.67 14.49 -14.58
C GLN A 155 -3.49 13.30 -14.05
N ASP A 156 -2.93 12.09 -14.07
CA ASP A 156 -3.57 10.88 -13.54
C ASP A 156 -3.70 10.94 -12.03
N GLN A 157 -2.67 11.42 -11.33
CA GLN A 157 -2.72 11.66 -9.88
C GLN A 157 -3.86 12.63 -9.52
N ARG A 158 -3.96 13.77 -10.25
CA ARG A 158 -5.06 14.73 -10.06
C ARG A 158 -6.43 14.13 -10.32
N LYS A 159 -6.55 13.29 -11.35
CA LYS A 159 -7.82 12.61 -11.66
C LYS A 159 -8.24 11.66 -10.54
N ILE A 160 -7.31 10.84 -10.05
CA ILE A 160 -7.53 9.91 -8.94
C ILE A 160 -7.98 10.68 -7.68
N LEU A 161 -7.33 11.81 -7.38
CA LEU A 161 -7.74 12.66 -6.26
C LEU A 161 -9.17 13.19 -6.40
N VAL A 162 -9.56 13.66 -7.59
CA VAL A 162 -10.93 14.13 -7.84
C VAL A 162 -11.95 13.00 -7.63
N GLU A 163 -11.66 11.81 -8.13
CA GLU A 163 -12.52 10.63 -7.96
C GLU A 163 -12.61 10.20 -6.50
N LEU A 164 -11.50 10.22 -5.77
CA LEU A 164 -11.45 9.94 -4.34
C LEU A 164 -12.31 10.95 -3.55
N TYR A 165 -12.12 12.25 -3.76
CA TYR A 165 -12.93 13.27 -3.08
C TYR A 165 -14.44 13.13 -3.38
N ALA A 166 -14.80 12.77 -4.61
CA ALA A 166 -16.18 12.49 -4.97
C ALA A 166 -16.74 11.28 -4.21
N GLU A 167 -15.95 10.21 -4.07
CA GLU A 167 -16.34 9.02 -3.31
C GLU A 167 -16.46 9.30 -1.81
N ILE A 168 -15.55 10.11 -1.24
CA ILE A 168 -15.62 10.56 0.15
C ILE A 168 -16.91 11.36 0.39
N ALA A 169 -17.23 12.31 -0.49
CA ALA A 169 -18.46 13.09 -0.38
C ALA A 169 -19.71 12.19 -0.47
N ARG A 170 -19.69 11.19 -1.37
CA ARG A 170 -20.77 10.22 -1.55
C ARG A 170 -20.97 9.37 -0.30
N LEU A 171 -19.89 8.79 0.24
CA LEU A 171 -19.93 7.96 1.45
C LEU A 171 -20.32 8.77 2.68
N GLY A 172 -19.78 9.99 2.84
CA GLY A 172 -20.16 10.88 3.93
C GLY A 172 -21.66 11.22 3.92
N ALA A 173 -22.25 11.42 2.73
CA ALA A 173 -23.68 11.63 2.60
C ALA A 173 -24.53 10.41 3.01
N LEU A 174 -24.01 9.18 2.93
CA LEU A 174 -24.78 7.98 3.32
C LEU A 174 -24.99 7.88 4.84
N ILE A 175 -24.10 8.49 5.63
CA ILE A 175 -24.14 8.46 7.09
C ILE A 175 -24.45 9.83 7.69
N ASP A 176 -24.87 10.79 6.87
CA ASP A 176 -25.09 12.20 7.28
C ASP A 176 -23.87 12.81 8.00
N ALA A 177 -22.66 12.50 7.52
CA ALA A 177 -21.43 13.04 8.09
C ALA A 177 -21.39 14.58 7.95
N PRO A 178 -20.98 15.32 9.00
CA PRO A 178 -20.78 16.77 8.91
C PRO A 178 -19.79 17.11 7.78
N LYS A 179 -20.14 18.07 6.92
CA LYS A 179 -19.33 18.41 5.74
C LYS A 179 -17.95 18.94 6.10
N ASP A 180 -17.84 19.59 7.25
CA ASP A 180 -16.63 20.10 7.88
C ASP A 180 -15.70 18.98 8.39
N TRP A 181 -16.19 17.74 8.52
CA TRP A 181 -15.38 16.57 8.87
C TRP A 181 -14.84 15.81 7.66
N LEU A 182 -15.32 16.13 6.45
CA LEU A 182 -14.91 15.47 5.21
C LEU A 182 -13.76 16.24 4.55
N PRO A 183 -12.67 15.57 4.15
CA PRO A 183 -11.59 16.21 3.42
C PRO A 183 -12.06 16.70 2.04
N GLY A 184 -11.49 17.80 1.55
CA GLY A 184 -11.82 18.36 0.25
C GLY A 184 -10.61 18.94 -0.49
N PRO A 185 -10.76 19.29 -1.79
CA PRO A 185 -9.63 19.73 -2.64
C PRO A 185 -8.89 21.00 -2.18
N LYS A 186 -9.42 21.70 -1.16
CA LYS A 186 -8.88 22.94 -0.58
C LYS A 186 -9.13 23.01 0.93
N SER A 187 -9.08 21.90 1.65
CA SER A 187 -9.26 21.94 3.11
C SER A 187 -7.96 22.37 3.80
N GLY A 188 -7.74 23.69 3.86
CA GLY A 188 -7.02 24.31 4.98
C GLY A 188 -7.98 24.57 6.15
N PRO A 189 -7.49 24.92 7.35
CA PRO A 189 -8.29 24.95 8.56
C PRO A 189 -9.38 26.03 8.48
N ALA A 190 -10.63 25.59 8.33
CA ALA A 190 -11.81 26.43 8.43
C ALA A 190 -12.64 25.95 9.63
N SER A 191 -12.27 26.45 10.82
CA SER A 191 -12.99 26.41 12.10
C SER A 191 -13.19 25.06 12.83
N SER A 192 -12.59 25.02 14.04
CA SER A 192 -12.98 24.35 15.30
C SER A 192 -13.52 22.91 15.29
N HIS A 193 -12.73 22.05 15.97
CA HIS A 193 -13.00 20.68 16.43
C HIS A 193 -12.72 19.56 15.42
N SER A 194 -11.43 19.28 15.27
CA SER A 194 -10.83 18.10 14.61
C SER A 194 -11.20 17.90 13.15
N TRP A 195 -10.22 18.07 12.26
CA TRP A 195 -10.39 17.83 10.82
C TRP A 195 -9.43 16.77 10.32
N LEU A 196 -9.81 16.20 9.19
CA LEU A 196 -9.11 15.12 8.52
C LEU A 196 -8.56 15.63 7.20
N GLN A 197 -7.27 15.44 6.98
CA GLN A 197 -6.58 15.92 5.80
C GLN A 197 -5.96 14.75 5.04
N ILE A 198 -6.09 14.79 3.72
CA ILE A 198 -5.39 13.90 2.80
C ILE A 198 -4.37 14.77 2.09
N GLU A 199 -3.11 14.64 2.47
CA GLU A 199 -2.01 15.34 1.81
C GLU A 199 -1.17 14.34 1.04
N PHE A 200 -0.70 14.76 -0.12
CA PHE A 200 0.39 14.06 -0.77
C PHE A 200 1.68 14.64 -0.21
N GLN A 201 2.45 13.82 0.49
CA GLN A 201 3.76 14.20 1.03
C GLN A 201 4.81 13.63 0.08
N GLU A 202 5.55 14.52 -0.58
CA GLU A 202 6.85 14.21 -1.20
C GLU A 202 7.89 14.72 -0.22
N GLU A 203 8.33 13.88 0.73
CA GLU A 203 9.44 14.27 1.61
C GLU A 203 10.77 13.82 1.03
N ASN A 204 11.54 14.82 0.57
CA ASN A 204 12.91 14.67 0.12
C ASN A 204 13.88 14.80 1.30
N ASP A 205 13.57 14.15 2.42
CA ASP A 205 14.35 14.18 3.66
C ASP A 205 15.01 12.82 4.01
N GLY A 206 14.73 11.80 3.19
CA GLY A 206 15.40 10.51 3.26
C GLY A 206 14.74 9.51 4.20
N ASP A 207 13.52 9.77 4.66
CA ASP A 207 12.58 8.72 5.03
C ASP A 207 11.60 8.42 3.88
N ASP A 208 11.02 7.23 3.92
CA ASP A 208 10.65 6.46 2.74
C ASP A 208 9.21 6.77 2.24
N GLU A 209 8.73 8.00 2.42
CA GLU A 209 7.29 8.32 2.48
C GLU A 209 6.76 9.19 1.33
N ASP A 210 6.99 8.79 0.07
CA ASP A 210 6.19 9.29 -1.05
C ASP A 210 4.81 8.60 -1.04
N GLY A 211 3.78 9.28 -0.51
CA GLY A 211 2.46 8.68 -0.31
C GLY A 211 1.36 9.68 0.00
N TYR A 212 0.14 9.18 0.13
CA TYR A 212 -0.96 9.97 0.70
C TYR A 212 -1.01 9.75 2.20
N LEU A 213 -0.74 10.82 2.94
CA LEU A 213 -0.84 10.87 4.39
C LEU A 213 -2.29 11.20 4.77
N LEU A 214 -2.86 10.41 5.68
CA LEU A 214 -4.11 10.74 6.34
C LEU A 214 -3.80 11.27 7.76
N SER A 215 -3.88 12.59 7.91
CA SER A 215 -3.68 13.25 9.20
C SER A 215 -5.01 13.63 9.85
N VAL A 216 -5.20 13.20 11.09
CA VAL A 216 -6.32 13.64 11.95
C VAL A 216 -5.76 14.67 12.93
N GLN A 217 -6.17 15.92 12.80
CA GLN A 217 -5.78 16.96 13.74
C GLN A 217 -6.84 17.09 14.85
N SER A 218 -6.42 17.48 16.06
CA SER A 218 -7.32 17.93 17.12
C SER A 218 -6.86 19.30 17.62
N ASP A 219 -7.76 20.13 18.14
CA ASP A 219 -7.49 21.53 18.53
C ASP A 219 -6.42 21.71 19.62
N SER A 220 -5.93 20.63 20.24
CA SER A 220 -4.73 20.75 21.08
C SER A 220 -3.52 20.98 20.18
N ASP A 221 -2.68 21.97 20.48
CA ASP A 221 -1.36 22.26 19.88
C ASP A 221 -0.33 21.09 19.98
N GLY A 222 -0.81 19.85 19.87
CA GLY A 222 -0.05 18.62 19.85
C GLY A 222 0.45 18.30 18.44
N PRO A 223 1.46 17.42 18.35
CA PRO A 223 2.03 17.01 17.08
C PRO A 223 0.97 16.37 16.17
N TRP A 224 1.16 16.50 14.86
CA TRP A 224 0.46 15.73 13.84
C TRP A 224 0.43 14.26 14.25
N VAL A 225 -0.76 13.71 14.49
CA VAL A 225 -0.90 12.26 14.65
C VAL A 225 -1.26 11.73 13.28
N CYS A 226 -0.24 11.26 12.55
CA CYS A 226 -0.49 10.40 11.41
C CYS A 226 -1.22 9.16 11.91
N THR A 227 -2.42 8.93 11.40
CA THR A 227 -3.25 7.78 11.83
C THR A 227 -3.09 6.60 10.90
N ALA A 228 -2.75 6.84 9.63
CA ALA A 228 -2.28 5.84 8.68
C ALA A 228 -1.62 6.49 7.46
N GLU A 229 -0.56 5.86 6.97
CA GLU A 229 -0.04 6.03 5.62
C GLU A 229 -0.78 5.06 4.69
N CYS A 230 -1.31 5.56 3.57
CA CYS A 230 -2.00 4.68 2.63
C CYS A 230 -2.04 5.18 1.18
N SER A 231 -1.72 4.27 0.25
CA SER A 231 -1.84 4.53 -1.18
C SER A 231 -3.28 4.75 -1.64
N VAL A 232 -3.47 5.67 -2.58
CA VAL A 232 -4.72 5.82 -3.37
C VAL A 232 -5.12 4.55 -4.13
N GLN A 233 -4.16 3.65 -4.45
CA GLN A 233 -4.48 2.34 -5.04
C GLN A 233 -5.14 1.38 -4.03
N PHE A 234 -5.01 1.65 -2.73
CA PHE A 234 -5.78 1.02 -1.66
C PHE A 234 -6.94 1.90 -1.23
N SER A 235 -7.68 2.47 -2.19
CA SER A 235 -8.82 3.35 -1.91
C SER A 235 -9.80 2.73 -0.90
N ASP A 236 -10.02 1.42 -0.89
CA ASP A 236 -10.83 0.77 0.16
C ASP A 236 -10.25 0.92 1.57
N SER A 237 -8.93 0.71 1.73
CA SER A 237 -8.26 0.85 3.04
C SER A 237 -8.17 2.31 3.46
N LEU A 238 -7.79 3.21 2.55
CA LEU A 238 -7.76 4.65 2.80
C LEU A 238 -9.13 5.16 3.23
N LEU A 239 -10.18 4.80 2.48
CA LEU A 239 -11.55 5.16 2.83
C LEU A 239 -12.00 4.51 4.14
N HIS A 240 -11.62 3.26 4.41
CA HIS A 240 -11.93 2.60 5.68
C HIS A 240 -11.32 3.36 6.87
N VAL A 241 -10.03 3.70 6.84
CA VAL A 241 -9.37 4.44 7.94
C VAL A 241 -10.00 5.82 8.12
N LEU A 242 -10.21 6.54 7.00
CA LEU A 242 -10.91 7.83 6.98
C LEU A 242 -12.29 7.75 7.66
N PHE A 243 -13.11 6.79 7.23
CA PHE A 243 -14.45 6.64 7.77
C PHE A 243 -14.48 5.99 9.15
N GLU A 244 -13.47 5.23 9.55
CA GLU A 244 -13.32 4.76 10.93
C GLU A 244 -13.15 5.95 11.88
N GLY A 245 -12.31 6.93 11.54
CA GLY A 245 -12.15 8.16 12.30
C GLY A 245 -13.42 9.03 12.35
N ILE A 246 -14.06 9.26 11.20
CA ILE A 246 -15.32 10.03 11.12
C ILE A 246 -16.41 9.36 11.96
N THR A 247 -16.65 8.07 11.76
CA THR A 247 -17.71 7.34 12.46
C THR A 247 -17.43 7.23 13.96
N HIS A 248 -16.16 7.18 14.38
CA HIS A 248 -15.79 7.28 15.79
C HIS A 248 -16.24 8.61 16.40
N ASN A 249 -15.93 9.74 15.77
CA ASN A 249 -16.34 11.06 16.23
C ASN A 249 -17.86 11.22 16.25
N MET A 250 -18.56 10.66 15.24
CA MET A 250 -20.01 10.67 15.19
C MET A 250 -20.61 9.85 16.35
N ALA A 251 -20.05 8.67 16.61
CA ALA A 251 -20.45 7.82 17.74
C ALA A 251 -20.18 8.51 19.08
N MET A 252 -19.06 9.21 19.23
CA MET A 252 -18.73 10.01 20.41
C MET A 252 -19.76 11.11 20.68
N ALA A 253 -20.28 11.77 19.65
CA ALA A 253 -21.30 12.82 19.77
C ALA A 253 -22.72 12.24 20.02
N ALA A 254 -23.04 11.12 19.38
CA ALA A 254 -24.35 10.49 19.42
C ALA A 254 -24.57 9.60 20.67
N ARG A 255 -23.50 9.10 21.31
CA ARG A 255 -23.62 8.18 22.44
C ARG A 255 -24.46 8.77 23.58
N ARG A 256 -25.27 7.90 24.18
CA ARG A 256 -26.11 8.19 25.35
C ARG A 256 -25.96 7.00 26.31
N PRO A 257 -24.86 6.93 27.09
CA PRO A 257 -24.67 5.83 28.03
C PRO A 257 -25.77 5.85 29.09
N ALA A 258 -26.36 4.69 29.38
CA ALA A 258 -27.24 4.57 30.53
C ALA A 258 -26.42 4.68 31.82
N LYS A 259 -27.07 5.08 32.92
CA LYS A 259 -26.41 5.15 34.23
C LYS A 259 -25.97 3.74 34.63
N GLY A 260 -24.68 3.55 34.86
CA GLY A 260 -24.08 2.25 35.22
C GLY A 260 -23.53 1.47 34.02
N ASP A 261 -23.85 1.85 32.79
CA ASP A 261 -23.30 1.20 31.59
C ASP A 261 -21.91 1.74 31.25
N ASP A 262 -21.02 0.86 30.80
CA ASP A 262 -19.78 1.29 30.18
C ASP A 262 -20.06 2.10 28.89
N PRO A 263 -19.60 3.36 28.78
CA PRO A 263 -19.91 4.23 27.64
C PRO A 263 -19.42 3.68 26.31
N ARG A 264 -18.41 2.79 26.32
CA ARG A 264 -17.89 2.14 25.12
C ARG A 264 -18.91 1.22 24.46
N ARG A 265 -19.90 0.69 25.18
CA ARG A 265 -20.96 -0.15 24.59
C ARG A 265 -21.75 0.62 23.53
N SER A 266 -22.26 1.79 23.92
CA SER A 266 -23.01 2.64 23.01
C SER A 266 -22.14 3.23 21.90
N LEU A 267 -20.87 3.54 22.21
CA LEU A 267 -19.89 4.00 21.23
C LEU A 267 -19.65 2.95 20.12
N PHE A 268 -19.19 1.75 20.49
CA PHE A 268 -18.83 0.70 19.55
C PHE A 268 -20.01 0.31 18.68
N ARG A 269 -21.20 0.16 19.28
CA ARG A 269 -22.43 -0.13 18.55
C ARG A 269 -22.74 0.93 17.49
N ILE A 270 -22.74 2.22 17.86
CA ILE A 270 -23.06 3.30 16.91
C ILE A 270 -22.01 3.36 15.80
N GLN A 271 -20.72 3.22 16.13
CA GLN A 271 -19.65 3.24 15.14
C GLN A 271 -19.76 2.09 14.14
N GLU A 272 -20.01 0.86 14.62
CA GLU A 272 -20.22 -0.32 13.78
C GLU A 272 -21.48 -0.18 12.90
N GLU A 273 -22.58 0.39 13.43
CA GLU A 273 -23.81 0.67 12.67
C GLU A 273 -23.57 1.69 11.55
N LEU A 274 -22.79 2.74 11.79
CA LEU A 274 -22.43 3.73 10.76
C LEU A 274 -21.53 3.12 9.69
N LEU A 275 -20.50 2.36 10.09
CA LEU A 275 -19.62 1.69 9.12
C LEU A 275 -20.38 0.65 8.28
N ALA A 276 -21.34 -0.07 8.87
CA ALA A 276 -22.14 -1.06 8.15
C ALA A 276 -23.02 -0.43 7.05
N GLN A 277 -23.44 0.82 7.22
CA GLN A 277 -24.15 1.59 6.18
C GLN A 277 -23.24 1.96 5.01
N LEU A 278 -21.94 2.12 5.25
CA LEU A 278 -20.96 2.37 4.21
C LEU A 278 -20.56 1.08 3.52
N LYS A 279 -20.02 0.12 4.29
CA LYS A 279 -19.63 -1.22 3.85
C LYS A 279 -19.66 -2.22 5.03
N PRO A 280 -20.37 -3.35 4.92
CA PRO A 280 -20.39 -4.37 5.96
C PRO A 280 -19.01 -4.91 6.34
N GLU A 281 -18.07 -4.99 5.39
CA GLU A 281 -16.71 -5.46 5.67
C GLU A 281 -15.94 -4.50 6.58
N TRP A 282 -16.18 -3.19 6.47
CA TRP A 282 -15.54 -2.19 7.33
C TRP A 282 -16.03 -2.30 8.77
N ALA A 283 -17.34 -2.48 8.97
CA ALA A 283 -17.90 -2.75 10.29
C ALA A 283 -17.31 -4.01 10.92
N ALA A 284 -17.14 -5.09 10.14
CA ALA A 284 -16.52 -6.32 10.63
C ALA A 284 -15.05 -6.13 11.06
N ARG A 285 -14.25 -5.38 10.29
CA ARG A 285 -12.86 -5.03 10.65
C ARG A 285 -12.82 -4.23 11.95
N THR A 286 -13.64 -3.19 12.07
CA THR A 286 -13.68 -2.35 13.29
C THR A 286 -14.22 -3.11 14.51
N ALA A 287 -15.21 -3.99 14.35
CA ALA A 287 -15.69 -4.87 15.42
C ALA A 287 -14.59 -5.82 15.94
N GLN A 288 -13.71 -6.31 15.05
CA GLN A 288 -12.55 -7.10 15.45
C GLN A 288 -11.57 -6.28 16.30
N SER A 289 -11.30 -5.03 15.92
CA SER A 289 -10.48 -4.09 16.70
C SER A 289 -11.09 -3.84 18.08
N HIS A 290 -12.40 -3.59 18.15
CA HIS A 290 -13.12 -3.44 19.42
C HIS A 290 -13.02 -4.69 20.30
N ALA A 291 -13.20 -5.87 19.72
CA ALA A 291 -13.07 -7.13 20.45
C ALA A 291 -11.65 -7.31 21.03
N GLN A 292 -10.62 -6.90 20.29
CA GLN A 292 -9.24 -6.93 20.77
C GLN A 292 -9.01 -5.97 21.94
N ILE A 293 -9.58 -4.76 21.89
CA ILE A 293 -9.55 -3.81 23.02
C ILE A 293 -10.24 -4.40 24.25
N LEU A 294 -11.38 -5.08 24.07
CA LEU A 294 -12.14 -5.65 25.19
C LEU A 294 -11.48 -6.87 25.83
N ARG A 295 -10.57 -7.56 25.12
CA ARG A 295 -9.75 -8.62 25.72
C ARG A 295 -8.78 -8.08 26.77
N THR A 296 -8.23 -6.89 26.55
CA THR A 296 -7.28 -6.25 27.48
C THR A 296 -7.99 -5.34 28.48
N LEU A 297 -9.10 -4.71 28.06
CA LEU A 297 -9.88 -3.76 28.85
C LEU A 297 -11.38 -4.10 28.76
N PRO A 298 -11.86 -5.13 29.51
CA PRO A 298 -13.28 -5.49 29.52
C PRO A 298 -14.18 -4.32 29.91
N PHE A 299 -15.47 -4.40 29.55
CA PHE A 299 -16.46 -3.42 30.01
C PHE A 299 -16.51 -3.36 31.54
N LYS A 300 -16.67 -2.15 32.06
CA LYS A 300 -16.85 -1.89 33.48
C LYS A 300 -18.24 -1.33 33.70
N ASP A 301 -19.19 -2.24 33.87
CA ASP A 301 -20.55 -1.89 34.28
C ASP A 301 -20.56 -1.72 35.82
N GLY A 302 -21.33 -0.77 36.35
CA GLY A 302 -21.30 -0.35 37.76
C GLY A 302 -22.66 0.00 38.35
#